data_AF-A0A7S0GC87-F1
#
_entry.id   AF-A0A7S0GC87-F1
#
_cell.length_a   1.000
_cell.length_b   1.000
_cell.length_c   1.000
_cell.angle_alpha   90.00
_cell.angle_beta   90.00
_cell.angle_gamma   90.00
#
_symmetry.space_group_name_H-M   'P 1'
#
loop_
_entity.id
_entity.type
_entity.pdbx_description
1 polymer ?
#
loop_
_entity_poly.entity_id
_entity_poly.type
_entity_poly.pdbx_seq_one_letter_code
_entity_poly.pdbx_strand_id
1 'polypeptide(L)'
;LSIIPLSIEADYRYQQDPYTGELLLSNPNNDIVGADIACMASLWLFGIGFIVAFSALFAKIHRLKKIMLMSQSCRKIIVKPKDVLVIMLVLLVLETAILLVWQLVAPLQWERTVLSTDVNDYPEKSVGKCQTSPTEDIQYFLVPFCVLNMGCLVYALYLSF
;
A
#
# COMPACT_ATOMS: atom_id res chain seq x y z
N LEU A 1 -0.62 -5.31 -18.14
CA LEU A 1 -1.42 -4.99 -16.95
C LEU A 1 -0.57 -4.03 -16.10
N SER A 2 -0.49 -2.78 -16.53
CA SER A 2 0.40 -1.77 -15.94
C SER A 2 -0.43 -0.93 -14.99
N ILE A 3 -0.52 -1.37 -13.74
CA ILE A 3 -1.08 -0.59 -12.64
C ILE A 3 0.08 -0.36 -11.65
N ILE A 4 1.07 0.41 -12.11
CA ILE A 4 1.94 1.18 -11.22
C ILE A 4 2.00 2.58 -11.84
N PRO A 5 1.00 3.44 -11.64
CA PRO A 5 1.06 4.81 -12.09
C PRO A 5 1.79 5.63 -11.03
N LEU A 6 3.10 5.45 -10.85
CA LEU A 6 3.92 6.34 -10.03
C LEU A 6 5.34 6.43 -10.59
N SER A 7 5.48 6.75 -11.87
CA SER A 7 6.57 7.65 -12.24
C SER A 7 6.18 9.03 -11.70
N ILE A 8 6.28 9.23 -10.38
CA ILE A 8 6.29 10.57 -9.82
C ILE A 8 7.59 11.18 -10.31
N GLU A 9 7.52 12.01 -11.34
CA GLU A 9 8.64 12.84 -11.76
C GLU A 9 8.72 14.01 -10.78
N ALA A 10 9.28 13.75 -9.60
CA ALA A 10 9.58 14.79 -8.62
C ALA A 10 11.08 15.10 -8.64
N ASP A 11 11.37 16.37 -8.38
CA ASP A 11 12.73 16.88 -8.28
C ASP A 11 13.49 16.27 -7.09
N TYR A 12 14.81 16.50 -7.07
CA TYR A 12 15.64 16.09 -5.94
C TYR A 12 15.15 16.73 -4.64
N ARG A 13 15.38 16.07 -3.51
CA ARG A 13 15.04 16.62 -2.19
C ARG A 13 15.80 17.91 -1.85
N TYR A 14 16.98 18.08 -2.44
CA TYR A 14 17.83 19.26 -2.29
C TYR A 14 18.03 19.97 -3.62
N GLN A 15 18.12 21.30 -3.60
CA GLN A 15 18.41 22.06 -4.82
C GLN A 15 19.76 21.67 -5.41
N GLN A 16 19.82 21.56 -6.73
CA GLN A 16 21.06 21.36 -7.45
C GLN A 16 21.69 22.71 -7.78
N ASP A 17 23.00 22.87 -7.55
CA ASP A 17 23.71 24.08 -7.94
C ASP A 17 23.80 24.16 -9.48
N PRO A 18 23.35 25.27 -10.11
CA PRO A 18 23.34 25.41 -11.56
C PRO A 18 24.73 25.42 -12.20
N TYR A 19 25.81 25.62 -11.43
CA TYR A 19 27.17 25.69 -11.96
C TYR A 19 28.00 24.43 -11.73
N THR A 20 27.77 23.71 -10.63
CA THR A 20 28.55 22.50 -10.29
C THR A 20 27.77 21.21 -10.45
N GLY A 21 26.43 21.27 -10.54
CA GLY A 21 25.60 20.07 -10.56
C GLY A 21 25.55 19.32 -9.22
N GLU A 22 26.12 19.86 -8.15
CA GLU A 22 26.08 19.23 -6.83
C GLU A 22 24.77 19.52 -6.08
N LEU A 23 24.34 18.58 -5.23
CA LEU A 23 23.14 18.72 -4.40
C LEU A 23 23.44 19.56 -3.15
N LEU A 24 22.82 20.73 -3.04
CA LEU A 24 22.96 21.66 -1.92
C LEU A 24 22.13 21.20 -0.72
N LEU A 25 22.74 20.40 0.16
CA LEU A 25 22.12 19.86 1.39
C LEU A 25 21.56 20.94 2.35
N SER A 26 21.95 22.20 2.18
CA SER A 26 21.48 23.33 3.00
C SER A 26 20.14 23.92 2.55
N ASN A 27 19.63 23.58 1.35
CA ASN A 27 18.39 24.15 0.81
C ASN A 27 17.39 23.05 0.38
N PRO A 28 16.44 22.67 1.25
CA PRO A 28 15.42 21.68 0.92
C PRO A 28 14.41 22.23 -0.08
N ASN A 29 14.03 21.41 -1.06
CA ASN A 29 12.98 21.75 -2.01
C ASN A 29 11.59 21.60 -1.38
N ASN A 30 10.73 22.61 -1.51
CA ASN A 30 9.37 22.53 -0.97
C ASN A 30 8.43 21.69 -1.86
N ASP A 31 8.77 21.50 -3.13
CA ASP A 31 7.94 20.78 -4.10
C ASP A 31 7.89 19.26 -3.84
N ILE A 32 8.87 18.73 -3.09
CA ILE A 32 8.94 17.30 -2.74
C ILE A 32 7.91 16.87 -1.69
N VAL A 33 7.30 17.82 -0.98
CA VAL A 33 6.24 17.52 0.01
C VAL A 33 5.05 16.82 -0.67
N GLY A 34 4.73 17.21 -1.91
CA GLY A 34 3.69 16.53 -2.69
C GLY A 34 4.04 15.08 -3.02
N ALA A 35 5.31 14.81 -3.32
CA ALA A 35 5.81 13.46 -3.59
C ALA A 35 5.81 12.59 -2.34
N ASP A 36 6.18 13.14 -1.18
CA ASP A 36 6.12 12.45 0.11
C ASP A 36 4.67 12.05 0.46
N ILE A 37 3.72 12.95 0.25
CA ILE A 37 2.28 12.66 0.44
C ILE A 37 1.81 11.57 -0.53
N ALA A 38 2.22 11.63 -1.79
CA ALA A 38 1.85 10.64 -2.79
C ALA A 38 2.41 9.23 -2.47
N CYS A 39 3.66 9.14 -1.99
CA CYS A 39 4.26 7.90 -1.50
C CYS A 39 3.38 7.25 -0.41
N MET A 40 2.91 8.06 0.54
CA MET A 40 2.05 7.57 1.62
C MET A 40 0.64 7.23 1.18
N ALA A 41 0.03 8.09 0.38
CA ALA A 41 -1.30 7.87 -0.16
C ALA A 41 -1.39 6.54 -0.93
N SER A 42 -0.32 6.16 -1.63
CA SER A 42 -0.27 4.93 -2.41
C SER A 42 -0.41 3.67 -1.54
N LEU A 43 0.28 3.64 -0.40
CA LEU A 43 0.17 2.55 0.56
C LEU A 43 -1.22 2.49 1.20
N TRP A 44 -1.77 3.65 1.58
CA TRP A 44 -3.12 3.77 2.13
C TRP A 44 -4.21 3.34 1.16
N LEU A 45 -4.13 3.78 -0.09
CA LEU A 45 -5.07 3.42 -1.15
C LEU A 45 -5.01 1.92 -1.45
N PHE A 46 -3.81 1.32 -1.42
CA PHE A 46 -3.67 -0.11 -1.59
C PHE A 46 -4.34 -0.90 -0.45
N GLY A 47 -4.08 -0.55 0.82
CA GLY A 47 -4.69 -1.23 1.97
C GLY A 47 -6.22 -1.07 2.04
N ILE A 48 -6.73 0.16 1.89
CA ILE A 48 -8.18 0.40 1.89
C ILE A 48 -8.84 -0.27 0.68
N GLY A 49 -8.24 -0.13 -0.51
CA GLY A 49 -8.74 -0.74 -1.74
C GLY A 49 -8.81 -2.27 -1.63
N PHE A 50 -7.79 -2.89 -1.05
CA PHE A 50 -7.78 -4.33 -0.78
C PHE A 50 -8.93 -4.73 0.14
N ILE A 51 -9.12 -4.05 1.27
CA ILE A 51 -10.19 -4.40 2.20
C ILE A 51 -11.56 -4.23 1.56
N VAL A 52 -11.79 -3.15 0.80
CA VAL A 52 -13.07 -2.91 0.12
C VAL A 52 -13.36 -4.00 -0.92
N ALA A 53 -12.35 -4.45 -1.66
CA ALA A 53 -12.48 -5.56 -2.61
C ALA A 53 -12.73 -6.89 -1.89
N PHE A 54 -11.97 -7.18 -0.83
CA PHE A 54 -12.11 -8.38 -0.01
C PHE A 54 -13.50 -8.48 0.63
N SER A 55 -13.97 -7.37 1.17
CA SER A 55 -15.34 -7.10 1.65
C SER A 55 -16.42 -7.63 0.68
N ALA A 56 -16.31 -7.26 -0.60
CA ALA A 56 -17.27 -7.65 -1.63
C ALA A 56 -17.19 -9.15 -1.96
N LEU A 57 -15.98 -9.71 -2.00
CA LEU A 57 -15.75 -11.14 -2.23
C LEU A 57 -16.33 -11.98 -1.09
N PHE A 58 -16.03 -11.61 0.16
CA PHE A 58 -16.48 -12.31 1.35
C PHE A 58 -18.01 -12.31 1.47
N ALA A 59 -18.67 -11.18 1.19
CA ALA A 59 -20.13 -11.10 1.16
C ALA A 59 -20.76 -12.06 0.13
N LYS A 60 -20.13 -12.21 -1.05
CA LYS A 60 -20.58 -13.17 -2.08
C LYS A 60 -20.36 -14.62 -1.64
N ILE A 61 -19.19 -14.96 -1.11
CA ILE A 61 -18.86 -16.31 -0.64
C ILE A 61 -19.83 -16.73 0.48
N HIS A 62 -20.09 -15.86 1.45
CA HIS A 62 -21.01 -16.15 2.54
C HIS A 62 -22.44 -16.42 2.03
N ARG A 63 -22.92 -15.63 1.06
CA ARG A 63 -24.23 -15.86 0.43
C ARG A 63 -24.27 -17.21 -0.30
N LEU A 64 -23.23 -17.54 -1.07
CA LEU A 64 -23.14 -18.80 -1.83
C LEU A 64 -23.08 -20.02 -0.92
N LYS A 65 -22.19 -20.02 0.08
CA LYS A 65 -22.04 -21.12 1.05
C LYS A 65 -23.36 -21.42 1.74
N LYS A 66 -24.11 -20.38 2.12
CA LYS A 66 -25.41 -20.55 2.74
C LYS A 66 -26.43 -21.16 1.79
N ILE A 67 -26.50 -20.71 0.53
CA ILE A 67 -27.39 -21.31 -0.47
C ILE A 67 -27.06 -22.80 -0.69
N MET A 68 -25.78 -23.16 -0.79
CA MET A 68 -25.36 -24.56 -0.98
C MET A 68 -25.73 -25.46 0.20
N LEU A 69 -25.46 -25.02 1.44
CA LEU A 69 -25.85 -25.75 2.64
C LEU A 69 -27.38 -25.91 2.74
N MET A 70 -28.15 -24.90 2.33
CA MET A 70 -29.60 -24.97 2.35
C MET A 70 -30.16 -25.87 1.24
N SER A 71 -29.51 -25.93 0.07
CA SER A 71 -29.87 -26.86 -1.01
C SER A 71 -29.78 -28.31 -0.54
N GLN A 72 -28.74 -28.64 0.24
CA GLN A 72 -28.59 -29.98 0.84
C GLN A 72 -29.65 -30.30 1.90
N SER A 73 -30.20 -29.29 2.59
CA SER A 73 -31.16 -29.48 3.70
C SER A 73 -32.62 -29.10 3.36
N CYS A 74 -32.93 -28.69 2.12
CA CYS A 74 -34.25 -28.28 1.65
C CYS A 74 -35.02 -27.31 2.59
N ARG A 75 -34.33 -26.39 3.29
CA ARG A 75 -34.93 -25.50 4.32
C ARG A 75 -34.79 -24.02 3.96
N LYS A 76 -35.88 -23.25 4.05
CA LYS A 76 -35.91 -21.80 3.78
C LYS A 76 -35.39 -21.03 5.00
N ILE A 77 -34.29 -20.29 4.84
CA ILE A 77 -33.71 -19.42 5.89
C ILE A 77 -33.47 -18.02 5.35
N ILE A 78 -33.82 -17.02 6.17
CA ILE A 78 -33.55 -15.60 5.92
C ILE A 78 -32.09 -15.31 6.32
N VAL A 79 -31.31 -14.77 5.39
CA VAL A 79 -29.90 -14.44 5.62
C VAL A 79 -29.80 -13.09 6.34
N LYS A 80 -29.19 -13.07 7.53
CA LYS A 80 -28.82 -11.82 8.20
C LYS A 80 -27.47 -11.34 7.64
N PRO A 81 -27.39 -10.15 7.02
CA PRO A 81 -26.14 -9.60 6.48
C PRO A 81 -25.25 -8.96 7.55
N LYS A 82 -25.74 -8.81 8.79
CA LYS A 82 -25.09 -8.05 9.85
C LYS A 82 -23.80 -8.70 10.35
N ASP A 83 -23.74 -10.03 10.44
CA ASP A 83 -22.59 -10.75 11.00
C ASP A 83 -21.34 -10.62 10.10
N VAL A 84 -21.56 -10.62 8.79
CA VAL A 84 -20.51 -10.44 7.77
C VAL A 84 -19.91 -9.04 7.84
N LEU A 85 -20.76 -8.03 8.02
CA LEU A 85 -20.36 -6.62 8.09
C LEU A 85 -19.50 -6.35 9.32
N VAL A 86 -19.81 -6.97 10.47
CA VAL A 86 -19.01 -6.84 11.70
C VAL A 86 -17.59 -7.39 11.48
N ILE A 87 -17.45 -8.58 10.89
CA ILE A 87 -16.14 -9.17 10.61
C ILE A 87 -15.32 -8.28 9.66
N MET A 88 -15.95 -7.75 8.62
CA MET A 88 -15.31 -6.84 7.68
C MET A 88 -14.83 -5.54 8.35
N LEU A 89 -15.63 -4.99 9.27
CA LEU A 89 -15.29 -3.76 9.98
C LEU A 89 -14.12 -3.98 10.95
N VAL A 90 -14.07 -5.13 11.61
CA VAL A 90 -12.92 -5.49 12.47
C VAL A 90 -11.62 -5.60 11.66
N LEU A 91 -11.66 -6.24 10.49
CA LEU A 91 -10.49 -6.34 9.60
C LEU A 91 -10.05 -4.96 9.07
N LEU A 92 -11.01 -4.08 8.75
CA LEU A 92 -10.72 -2.70 8.35
C LEU A 92 -9.99 -1.93 9.45
N VAL A 93 -10.44 -2.04 10.70
CA VAL A 93 -9.79 -1.38 11.84
C VAL A 93 -8.38 -1.92 12.06
N LEU A 94 -8.19 -3.23 11.94
CA LEU A 94 -6.87 -3.84 12.12
C LEU A 94 -5.85 -3.35 11.07
N GLU A 95 -6.23 -3.35 9.79
CA GLU A 95 -5.34 -2.87 8.72
C GLU A 95 -5.02 -1.38 8.87
N THR A 96 -6.05 -0.57 9.13
CA THR A 96 -5.87 0.88 9.32
C THR A 96 -5.00 1.18 10.53
N ALA A 97 -5.09 0.40 11.61
CA ALA A 97 -4.20 0.54 12.76
C ALA A 97 -2.74 0.23 12.40
N ILE A 98 -2.49 -0.83 11.60
CA ILE A 98 -1.13 -1.18 11.15
C ILE A 98 -0.55 -0.06 10.26
N LEU A 99 -1.33 0.44 9.32
CA LEU A 99 -0.92 1.54 8.44
C LEU A 99 -0.68 2.84 9.21
N LEU A 100 -1.48 3.11 10.26
CA LEU A 100 -1.26 4.26 11.13
C LEU A 100 0.03 4.14 11.95
N VAL A 101 0.31 2.96 12.51
CA VAL A 101 1.57 2.72 13.22
C VAL A 101 2.76 2.92 12.29
N TRP A 102 2.68 2.40 11.06
CA TRP A 102 3.72 2.62 10.05
C TRP A 102 3.90 4.12 9.75
N GLN A 103 2.81 4.85 9.50
CA GLN A 103 2.84 6.30 9.24
C GLN A 103 3.52 7.08 10.37
N LEU A 104 3.28 6.72 11.63
CA LEU A 104 3.78 7.45 12.80
C LEU A 104 5.22 7.11 13.15
N VAL A 105 5.63 5.84 12.99
CA VAL A 105 6.98 5.40 13.34
C VAL A 105 7.96 5.71 12.21
N ALA A 106 7.59 5.37 10.97
CA ALA A 106 8.52 5.35 9.85
C ALA A 106 7.84 5.91 8.59
N PRO A 107 7.74 7.25 8.46
CA PRO A 107 7.14 7.81 7.28
C PRO A 107 7.98 7.51 6.02
N LEU A 108 7.39 6.87 5.00
CA LEU A 108 7.91 6.82 3.65
C LEU A 108 8.06 8.23 3.08
N GLN A 109 9.25 8.51 2.59
CA GLN A 109 9.61 9.74 1.92
C GLN A 109 10.11 9.40 0.51
N TRP A 110 9.89 10.32 -0.41
CA TRP A 110 10.38 10.19 -1.76
C TRP A 110 11.86 10.52 -1.83
N GLU A 111 12.64 9.60 -2.41
CA GLU A 111 14.07 9.79 -2.65
C GLU A 111 14.44 9.35 -4.07
N ARG A 112 15.19 10.23 -4.76
CA ARG A 112 15.68 9.99 -6.12
C ARG A 112 17.12 9.51 -6.07
N THR A 113 17.35 8.28 -6.51
CA THR A 113 18.69 7.68 -6.64
C THR A 113 19.14 7.68 -8.09
N VAL A 114 20.36 8.18 -8.35
CA VAL A 114 20.99 8.14 -9.67
C VAL A 114 21.63 6.75 -9.84
N LEU A 115 21.25 6.04 -10.90
CA LEU A 115 21.74 4.69 -11.20
C LEU A 115 22.95 4.71 -12.13
N SER A 116 23.05 5.69 -13.02
CA SER A 116 24.16 5.81 -13.96
C SER A 116 24.38 7.27 -14.35
N THR A 117 25.65 7.64 -14.44
CA THR A 117 26.14 8.97 -14.78
C THR A 117 26.90 8.91 -16.10
N ASP A 118 26.75 9.91 -16.96
CA ASP A 118 27.50 10.08 -18.20
C ASP A 118 28.97 10.45 -17.91
N VAL A 119 29.82 10.41 -18.93
CA VAL A 119 31.24 10.82 -18.93
C VAL A 119 31.45 12.25 -18.42
N ASN A 120 30.43 13.10 -18.53
CA ASN A 120 30.42 14.49 -18.04
C ASN A 120 29.72 14.66 -16.68
N ASP A 121 29.55 13.58 -15.92
CA ASP A 121 28.88 13.54 -14.61
C ASP A 121 27.39 14.00 -14.60
N TYR A 122 26.71 13.96 -15.76
CA TYR A 122 25.27 14.16 -15.83
C TYR A 122 24.49 12.85 -15.56
N PRO A 123 23.41 12.89 -14.77
CA PRO A 123 22.61 11.69 -14.49
C PRO A 123 21.82 11.25 -15.73
N GLU A 124 22.26 10.18 -16.40
CA GLU A 124 21.53 9.61 -17.56
C GLU A 124 20.32 8.79 -17.13
N LYS A 125 20.44 8.10 -16.00
CA LYS A 125 19.39 7.22 -15.47
C LYS A 125 19.24 7.45 -13.99
N SER A 126 18.06 7.89 -13.60
CA SER A 126 17.67 8.02 -12.21
C SER A 126 16.35 7.34 -11.97
N VAL A 127 16.21 6.70 -10.81
CA VAL A 127 14.95 6.14 -10.35
C VAL A 127 14.56 6.80 -9.04
N GLY A 128 13.30 7.16 -8.93
CA GLY A 128 12.73 7.57 -7.67
C GLY A 128 12.06 6.41 -6.96
N LYS A 129 12.29 6.31 -5.66
CA LYS A 129 11.75 5.27 -4.80
C LYS A 129 11.21 5.92 -3.53
N CYS A 130 10.15 5.35 -2.99
CA CYS A 130 9.70 5.69 -1.65
C CYS A 130 10.52 4.86 -0.65
N GLN A 131 11.28 5.53 0.20
CA GLN A 131 12.17 4.91 1.16
C GLN A 131 11.85 5.44 2.58
N THR A 132 11.88 4.55 3.57
CA THR A 132 11.91 4.93 4.98
C THR A 132 13.30 5.43 5.35
N SER A 133 13.44 6.21 6.43
CA SER A 133 14.74 6.74 6.87
C SER A 133 15.86 5.69 6.79
N PRO A 134 17.11 6.08 6.44
CA PRO A 134 18.19 5.13 6.10
C PRO A 134 18.56 4.14 7.22
N THR A 135 18.07 4.35 8.44
CA THR A 135 18.27 3.49 9.60
C THR A 135 17.21 2.38 9.75
N GLU A 136 16.09 2.44 9.01
CA GLU A 136 14.99 1.49 9.16
C GLU A 136 14.70 0.74 7.86
N ASP A 137 14.85 -0.59 7.90
CA ASP A 137 14.50 -1.45 6.78
C ASP A 137 12.98 -1.47 6.60
N ILE A 138 12.51 -0.94 5.48
CA ILE A 138 11.09 -0.94 5.04
C ILE A 138 10.44 -2.34 5.12
N GLN A 139 11.25 -3.39 5.06
CA GLN A 139 10.84 -4.79 5.11
C GLN A 139 10.10 -5.14 6.40
N TYR A 140 10.48 -4.58 7.55
CA TYR A 140 9.85 -4.91 8.83
C TYR A 140 8.38 -4.50 8.90
N PHE A 141 7.98 -3.44 8.20
CA PHE A 141 6.59 -2.99 8.14
C PHE A 141 5.83 -3.60 6.96
N LEU A 142 6.51 -3.81 5.83
CA LEU A 142 5.88 -4.35 4.62
C LEU A 142 5.56 -5.85 4.76
N VAL A 143 6.41 -6.64 5.42
CA VAL A 143 6.17 -8.07 5.63
C VAL A 143 4.87 -8.36 6.40
N PRO A 144 4.62 -7.80 7.61
CA PRO A 144 3.39 -8.11 8.35
C PRO A 144 2.14 -7.64 7.61
N PHE A 145 2.20 -6.50 6.91
CA PHE A 145 1.13 -6.03 6.04
C PHE A 145 0.82 -7.05 4.93
N CYS A 146 1.83 -7.50 4.18
CA CYS A 146 1.65 -8.51 3.14
C CYS A 146 1.15 -9.86 3.70
N VAL A 147 1.65 -10.29 4.87
CA VAL A 147 1.22 -11.52 5.53
C VAL A 147 -0.25 -11.45 5.93
N LEU A 148 -0.71 -10.32 6.49
CA LEU A 148 -2.12 -10.13 6.84
C LEU A 148 -3.01 -10.20 5.60
N ASN A 149 -2.64 -9.47 4.54
CA ASN A 149 -3.37 -9.46 3.28
C ASN A 149 -3.44 -10.88 2.65
N MET A 150 -2.32 -11.60 2.61
CA MET A 150 -2.28 -12.98 2.10
C MET A 150 -3.09 -13.94 3.00
N GLY A 151 -3.00 -13.79 4.32
CA GLY A 151 -3.77 -14.58 5.29
C GLY A 151 -5.28 -14.42 5.10
N CYS A 152 -5.76 -13.20 4.87
CA CYS A 152 -7.15 -12.93 4.53
C CYS A 152 -7.59 -13.67 3.25
N LEU A 153 -6.76 -13.67 2.20
CA LEU A 153 -7.04 -14.40 0.97
C LEU A 153 -7.11 -15.91 1.19
N VAL A 154 -6.16 -16.48 1.92
CA VAL A 154 -6.16 -17.91 2.25
C VAL A 154 -7.40 -18.29 3.07
N TYR A 155 -7.79 -17.46 4.05
CA TYR A 155 -9.01 -17.67 4.81
C TYR A 155 -10.27 -17.64 3.94
N ALA A 156 -10.37 -16.69 3.00
CA ALA A 156 -11.49 -16.65 2.06
C ALA A 156 -11.51 -17.86 1.12
N LEU A 157 -10.35 -18.31 0.64
CA LEU A 157 -10.23 -19.54 -0.16
C LEU A 157 -10.68 -20.75 0.64
N TYR A 158 -10.22 -20.90 1.89
CA TYR A 158 -10.64 -21.98 2.78
C TYR A 158 -12.16 -21.95 3.02
N LEU A 159 -12.75 -20.77 3.20
CA LEU A 159 -14.21 -20.66 3.38
C LEU A 159 -15.00 -21.07 2.14
N SER A 160 -14.40 -20.87 0.95
CA SER A 160 -15.01 -21.18 -0.35
C SER A 160 -15.01 -22.68 -0.68
N PHE A 161 -14.06 -23.45 -0.15
CA PHE A 161 -14.07 -24.91 -0.22
C PHE A 161 -15.01 -25.50 0.85
#